data_AF-A0A3D0N8I8-F1
#
_entry.id   AF-A0A3D0N8I8-F1
#
_cell.length_a   1.000
_cell.length_b   1.000
_cell.length_c   1.000
_cell.angle_alpha   90.00
_cell.angle_beta   90.00
_cell.angle_gamma   90.00
#
_symmetry.space_group_name_H-M   'P 1'
#
loop_
_entity.id
_entity.type
_entity.pdbx_description
1 polymer ?
#
loop_
_entity_poly.entity_id
_entity_poly.type
_entity_poly.pdbx_seq_one_letter_code
_entity_poly.pdbx_strand_id
1 'polypeptide(L)'
;MHEEFLLSYQKVLFQSYGRVQYGCCESLSAKTDIVLGIPNLRIFVCSFWSDLEKVIEACQGRYCIMWRQSAAQVTLPDTLDEHRAHLERGLSMLQGHPYQIVLREIETLRGRNNRLHEWAKLAIEMAEKYA
;
A
#
# COMPACT_ATOMS: atom_id res chain seq x y z
N MET A 1 15.85 -12.06 12.17
CA MET A 1 15.90 -10.71 12.80
C MET A 1 14.54 -10.04 12.90
N HIS A 2 13.84 -9.70 11.80
CA HIS A 2 12.54 -8.99 11.90
C HIS A 2 11.47 -9.81 12.63
N GLU A 3 11.33 -11.11 12.32
CA GLU A 3 10.35 -11.95 13.04
C GLU A 3 10.70 -12.11 14.52
N GLU A 4 11.90 -12.60 14.82
CA GLU A 4 12.36 -12.87 16.19
C GLU A 4 12.32 -11.64 17.11
N PHE A 5 12.83 -10.49 16.66
CA PHE A 5 13.07 -9.33 17.54
C PHE A 5 12.02 -8.23 17.43
N LEU A 6 11.05 -8.34 16.53
CA LEU A 6 9.98 -7.35 16.39
C LEU A 6 8.62 -8.04 16.30
N LEU A 7 8.39 -8.81 15.24
CA LEU A 7 7.03 -9.24 14.91
C LEU A 7 6.48 -10.28 15.89
N SER A 8 7.32 -11.17 16.43
CA SER A 8 6.90 -12.18 17.41
C SER A 8 6.31 -11.54 18.68
N TYR A 9 6.89 -10.43 19.16
CA TYR A 9 6.37 -9.68 20.30
C TYR A 9 5.08 -8.95 19.96
N GLN A 10 5.01 -8.33 18.77
CA GLN A 10 3.80 -7.66 18.30
C GLN A 10 2.64 -8.64 18.08
N LYS A 11 2.90 -9.84 17.56
CA LYS A 11 1.90 -10.90 17.36
C LYS A 11 1.18 -11.25 18.65
N VAL A 12 1.87 -11.29 19.80
CA VAL A 12 1.24 -11.51 21.12
C VAL A 12 0.23 -10.41 21.44
N LEU A 13 0.60 -9.14 21.22
CA LEU A 13 -0.30 -8.00 21.46
C LEU A 13 -1.49 -8.02 20.49
N PHE A 14 -1.26 -8.40 19.23
CA PHE A 14 -2.27 -8.44 18.18
C PHE A 14 -3.38 -9.47 18.43
N GLN A 15 -3.13 -10.52 19.22
CA GLN A 15 -4.16 -11.52 19.59
C GLN A 15 -5.36 -10.91 20.31
N SER A 16 -5.15 -9.80 21.03
CA SER A 16 -6.21 -9.10 21.77
C SER A 16 -7.14 -8.26 20.88
N TYR A 17 -6.87 -8.17 19.57
CA TYR A 17 -7.61 -7.31 18.64
C TYR A 17 -8.27 -8.11 17.52
N GLY A 18 -9.54 -7.82 17.22
CA GLY A 18 -10.32 -8.60 16.25
C GLY A 18 -10.00 -8.34 14.77
N ARG A 19 -9.33 -7.22 14.44
CA ARG A 19 -8.90 -6.89 13.08
C ARG A 19 -7.57 -6.16 13.13
N VAL A 20 -6.57 -6.70 12.43
CA VAL A 20 -5.22 -6.15 12.40
C VAL A 20 -4.90 -5.67 11.00
N GLN A 21 -4.31 -4.48 10.95
CA GLN A 21 -3.65 -3.93 9.78
C GLN A 21 -2.16 -3.86 10.10
N TYR A 22 -1.32 -4.42 9.22
CA TYR A 22 0.13 -4.42 9.42
C TYR A 22 0.86 -3.90 8.19
N GLY A 23 1.90 -3.10 8.43
CA GLY A 23 2.67 -2.43 7.42
C GLY A 23 4.01 -1.94 7.93
N CYS A 24 4.92 -1.66 7.00
CA CYS A 24 6.17 -0.97 7.30
C CYS A 24 6.48 0.05 6.20
N CYS A 25 7.35 1.02 6.49
CA CYS A 25 7.85 1.96 5.48
C CYS A 25 8.85 1.28 4.52
N GLU A 26 9.52 0.21 4.97
CA GLU A 26 10.39 -0.61 4.14
C GLU A 26 9.61 -1.56 3.21
N SER A 27 10.31 -2.22 2.29
CA SER A 27 9.70 -3.26 1.46
C SER A 27 9.42 -4.51 2.29
N LEU A 28 8.18 -5.01 2.20
CA LEU A 28 7.75 -6.26 2.84
C LEU A 28 7.71 -7.44 1.86
N SER A 29 8.19 -7.26 0.62
CA SER A 29 8.09 -8.28 -0.44
C SER A 29 8.80 -9.60 -0.12
N ALA A 30 9.89 -9.55 0.66
CA ALA A 30 10.60 -10.74 1.13
C ALA A 30 10.13 -11.22 2.52
N LYS A 31 9.09 -10.60 3.07
CA LYS A 31 8.57 -10.80 4.42
C LYS A 31 7.07 -11.11 4.42
N THR A 32 6.50 -11.42 3.27
CA THR A 32 5.07 -11.71 3.12
C THR A 32 4.65 -12.86 4.05
N ASP A 33 5.40 -13.97 4.06
CA ASP A 33 5.09 -15.15 4.88
C ASP A 33 4.98 -14.83 6.38
N ILE A 34 5.97 -14.10 6.93
CA ILE A 34 5.96 -13.78 8.36
C ILE A 34 4.83 -12.81 8.72
N VAL A 35 4.47 -11.89 7.81
CA VAL A 35 3.38 -10.92 7.97
C VAL A 35 2.03 -11.63 7.88
N LEU A 36 1.86 -12.57 6.93
CA LEU A 36 0.63 -13.36 6.81
C LEU A 36 0.39 -14.27 8.02
N GLY A 37 1.43 -14.58 8.79
CA GLY A 37 1.31 -15.25 10.09
C GLY A 37 0.82 -14.35 11.24
N ILE A 38 0.47 -13.08 11.00
CA ILE A 38 -0.08 -12.19 12.04
C ILE A 38 -1.52 -12.59 12.37
N PRO A 39 -1.88 -12.78 13.66
CA PRO A 39 -3.24 -13.12 14.04
C PRO A 39 -4.21 -12.00 13.66
N ASN A 40 -5.40 -12.38 13.19
CA ASN A 40 -6.47 -11.47 12.82
C ASN A 40 -6.10 -10.44 11.74
N LEU A 41 -5.05 -10.69 10.94
CA LEU A 41 -4.69 -9.82 9.82
C LEU A 41 -5.86 -9.69 8.84
N ARG A 42 -6.17 -8.46 8.45
CA ARG A 42 -7.19 -8.13 7.44
C ARG A 42 -6.66 -7.21 6.36
N ILE A 43 -5.71 -6.33 6.71
CA ILE A 43 -5.12 -5.39 5.77
C ILE A 43 -3.61 -5.57 5.75
N PHE A 44 -3.07 -5.98 4.60
CA PHE A 44 -1.63 -5.95 4.34
C PHE A 44 -1.28 -4.60 3.74
N VAL A 45 -0.48 -3.79 4.46
CA VAL A 45 -0.04 -2.49 3.95
C VAL A 45 1.24 -2.67 3.15
N CYS A 46 1.10 -2.48 1.85
CA CYS A 46 2.16 -2.50 0.86
C CYS A 46 2.74 -1.08 0.75
N SER A 47 4.02 -0.92 1.09
CA SER A 47 4.74 0.35 0.88
C SER A 47 4.97 0.60 -0.62
N PHE A 48 5.27 1.84 -0.99
CA PHE A 48 5.60 2.18 -2.38
C PHE A 48 6.78 1.36 -2.94
N TRP A 49 7.70 0.96 -2.07
CA TRP A 49 8.91 0.19 -2.41
C TRP A 49 8.69 -1.32 -2.47
N SER A 50 7.50 -1.78 -2.13
CA SER A 50 7.17 -3.20 -2.19
C SER A 50 6.84 -3.61 -3.63
N ASP A 51 7.39 -4.75 -4.03
CA ASP A 51 6.97 -5.50 -5.20
C ASP A 51 5.51 -5.91 -5.03
N LEU A 52 4.64 -5.24 -5.78
CA LEU A 52 3.19 -5.40 -5.69
C LEU A 52 2.74 -6.78 -6.18
N GLU A 53 3.41 -7.35 -7.18
CA GLU A 53 3.08 -8.67 -7.74
C GLU A 53 3.25 -9.76 -6.68
N LYS A 54 4.38 -9.75 -5.96
CA LYS A 54 4.61 -10.67 -4.84
C LYS A 54 3.60 -10.52 -3.72
N VAL A 55 3.18 -9.28 -3.43
CA VAL A 55 2.17 -9.02 -2.38
C VAL A 55 0.80 -9.55 -2.82
N ILE A 56 0.42 -9.36 -4.08
CA ILE A 56 -0.82 -9.89 -4.66
C ILE A 56 -0.81 -11.42 -4.59
N GLU A 57 0.27 -12.05 -5.07
CA GLU A 57 0.47 -13.50 -5.05
C GLU A 57 0.36 -14.06 -3.63
N ALA A 58 0.95 -13.40 -2.64
CA ALA A 58 0.87 -13.85 -1.26
C ALA A 58 -0.52 -13.65 -0.64
N CYS A 59 -1.20 -12.55 -0.95
CA CYS A 59 -2.50 -12.23 -0.36
C CYS A 59 -3.64 -13.09 -0.91
N GLN A 60 -3.59 -13.51 -2.19
CA GLN A 60 -4.57 -14.40 -2.85
C GLN A 60 -6.03 -14.01 -2.60
N GLY A 61 -6.32 -12.70 -2.58
CA GLY A 61 -7.67 -12.17 -2.31
C GLY A 61 -8.20 -12.35 -0.88
N ARG A 62 -7.44 -12.98 0.04
CA ARG A 62 -7.84 -13.22 1.43
C ARG A 62 -7.68 -12.00 2.34
N TYR A 63 -6.88 -11.03 1.91
CA TYR A 63 -6.56 -9.81 2.65
C TYR A 63 -6.75 -8.60 1.74
N CYS A 64 -7.19 -7.49 2.33
CA CYS A 64 -7.19 -6.21 1.63
C CYS A 64 -5.75 -5.69 1.52
N ILE A 65 -5.33 -5.32 0.32
CA ILE A 65 -4.01 -4.71 0.10
C ILE A 65 -4.15 -3.19 0.22
N MET A 66 -3.57 -2.59 1.25
CA MET A 66 -3.44 -1.14 1.31
C MET A 66 -2.15 -0.74 0.59
N TRP A 67 -2.29 -0.27 -0.65
CA TRP A 67 -1.20 0.15 -1.49
C TRP A 67 -0.86 1.62 -1.27
N ARG A 68 0.23 1.86 -0.53
CA ARG A 68 0.71 3.20 -0.20
C ARG A 68 1.51 3.80 -1.36
N GLN A 69 1.06 4.95 -1.83
CA GLN A 69 1.74 5.74 -2.85
C GLN A 69 2.85 6.61 -2.23
N SER A 70 3.89 6.91 -3.02
CA SER A 70 4.97 7.81 -2.59
C SER A 70 4.51 9.27 -2.63
N ALA A 71 4.49 9.94 -1.47
CA ALA A 71 4.21 11.36 -1.37
C ALA A 71 5.14 12.19 -2.25
N ALA A 72 6.44 11.86 -2.27
CA ALA A 72 7.43 12.56 -3.08
C ALA A 72 7.14 12.45 -4.58
N GLN A 73 6.74 11.27 -5.08
CA GLN A 73 6.38 11.11 -6.50
C GLN A 73 5.06 11.80 -6.87
N VAL A 74 4.20 12.06 -5.89
CA VAL A 74 2.98 12.84 -6.12
C VAL A 74 3.26 14.34 -6.09
N THR A 75 4.09 14.83 -5.16
CA THR A 75 4.18 16.27 -4.89
C THR A 75 5.35 16.96 -5.58
N LEU A 76 6.45 16.24 -5.84
CA LEU A 76 7.67 16.84 -6.40
C LEU A 76 7.66 16.97 -7.93
N PRO A 77 7.14 16.03 -8.75
CA PRO A 77 7.17 16.16 -10.21
C PRO A 77 6.28 17.29 -10.73
N ASP A 78 6.56 17.79 -11.94
CA ASP A 78 5.77 18.86 -12.57
C ASP A 78 4.37 18.43 -12.99
N THR A 79 4.26 17.24 -13.55
CA THR A 79 2.99 16.59 -13.92
C THR A 79 2.81 15.30 -13.12
N LEU A 80 1.65 14.64 -13.29
CA LEU A 80 1.37 13.34 -12.67
C LEU A 80 1.50 12.18 -13.69
N ASP A 81 2.11 12.39 -14.85
CA ASP A 81 2.08 11.41 -15.95
C ASP A 81 2.80 10.10 -15.59
N GLU A 82 3.97 10.21 -14.97
CA GLU A 82 4.69 9.03 -14.46
C GLU A 82 3.88 8.30 -13.38
N HIS A 83 3.21 9.05 -12.51
CA HIS A 83 2.38 8.49 -11.46
C HIS A 83 1.11 7.84 -12.02
N ARG A 84 0.53 8.39 -13.09
CA ARG A 84 -0.58 7.77 -13.84
C ARG A 84 -0.15 6.42 -14.40
N ALA A 85 1.01 6.35 -15.05
CA ALA A 85 1.53 5.08 -15.58
C ALA A 85 1.82 4.06 -14.46
N HIS A 86 2.29 4.52 -13.29
CA HIS A 86 2.47 3.68 -12.12
C HIS A 86 1.14 3.11 -11.60
N LEU A 87 0.12 3.97 -11.43
CA LEU A 87 -1.23 3.57 -11.02
C LEU A 87 -1.86 2.61 -12.03
N GLU A 88 -1.73 2.88 -13.32
CA GLU A 88 -2.28 2.03 -14.38
C GLU A 88 -1.73 0.61 -14.33
N ARG A 89 -0.40 0.48 -14.25
CA ARG A 89 0.23 -0.84 -14.10
C ARG A 89 -0.23 -1.53 -12.81
N GLY A 90 -0.18 -0.85 -11.67
CA GLY A 90 -0.56 -1.44 -10.39
C GLY A 90 -2.03 -1.89 -10.33
N LEU A 91 -2.94 -1.05 -10.82
CA LEU A 91 -4.37 -1.34 -10.80
C LEU A 91 -4.77 -2.45 -11.76
N SER A 92 -4.12 -2.56 -12.92
CA SER A 92 -4.30 -3.71 -13.81
C SER A 92 -3.95 -5.05 -13.15
N MET A 93 -2.97 -5.08 -12.24
CA MET A 93 -2.62 -6.27 -11.48
C MET A 93 -3.56 -6.52 -10.29
N LEU A 94 -4.10 -5.47 -9.68
CA LEU A 94 -4.98 -5.53 -8.51
C LEU A 94 -6.44 -5.91 -8.84
N GLN A 95 -6.79 -6.09 -10.11
CA GLN A 95 -8.14 -6.48 -10.51
C GLN A 95 -8.56 -7.79 -9.82
N GLY A 96 -9.81 -7.83 -9.36
CA GLY A 96 -10.35 -8.97 -8.61
C GLY A 96 -9.83 -9.11 -7.18
N HIS A 97 -8.97 -8.22 -6.69
CA HIS A 97 -8.45 -8.22 -5.33
C HIS A 97 -9.06 -7.07 -4.51
N PRO A 98 -9.33 -7.26 -3.21
CA PRO A 98 -9.69 -6.14 -2.34
C PRO A 98 -8.46 -5.26 -2.09
N TYR A 99 -8.59 -3.96 -2.36
CA TYR A 99 -7.49 -3.02 -2.16
C TYR A 99 -7.93 -1.63 -1.68
N GLN A 100 -6.96 -0.87 -1.21
CA GLN A 100 -7.08 0.56 -0.88
C GLN A 100 -5.85 1.28 -1.44
N ILE A 101 -6.04 2.41 -2.11
CA ILE A 101 -4.95 3.31 -2.48
C ILE A 101 -4.86 4.40 -1.42
N VAL A 102 -3.67 4.61 -0.85
CA VAL A 102 -3.47 5.65 0.18
C VAL A 102 -2.24 6.50 -0.11
N LEU A 103 -2.36 7.80 0.18
CA LEU A 103 -1.23 8.73 0.22
C LEU A 103 -1.06 9.19 1.67
N ARG A 104 0.14 9.01 2.22
CA ARG A 104 0.48 9.36 3.61
C ARG A 104 1.86 10.01 3.64
N GLU A 105 2.24 10.59 4.79
CA GLU A 105 3.58 11.18 5.02
C GLU A 105 3.87 12.33 4.03
N ILE A 106 2.87 13.18 3.80
CA ILE A 106 3.00 14.35 2.93
C ILE A 106 3.65 15.48 3.73
N GLU A 107 4.86 15.89 3.33
CA GLU A 107 5.57 16.99 3.99
C GLU A 107 5.47 18.32 3.24
N THR A 108 5.23 18.29 1.92
CA THR A 108 5.18 19.50 1.09
C THR A 108 4.34 19.28 -0.16
N LEU A 109 3.71 20.36 -0.64
CA LEU A 109 3.03 20.44 -1.94
C LEU A 109 3.83 21.25 -2.97
N ARG A 110 5.04 21.71 -2.62
CA ARG A 110 5.90 22.54 -3.50
C ARG A 110 5.17 23.79 -4.04
N GLY A 111 4.32 24.40 -3.20
CA GLY A 111 3.50 25.57 -3.57
C GLY A 111 2.28 25.26 -4.46
N ARG A 112 1.99 24.00 -4.75
CA ARG A 112 0.87 23.58 -5.60
C ARG A 112 -0.32 23.12 -4.75
N ASN A 113 -1.12 24.08 -4.31
CA ASN A 113 -2.25 23.83 -3.40
C ASN A 113 -3.30 22.85 -3.98
N ASN A 114 -3.40 22.73 -5.30
CA ASN A 114 -4.33 21.82 -5.96
C ASN A 114 -3.77 20.41 -6.22
N ARG A 115 -2.48 20.15 -5.95
CA ARG A 115 -1.83 18.88 -6.32
C ARG A 115 -2.51 17.64 -5.72
N LEU A 116 -2.99 17.71 -4.49
CA LEU A 116 -3.68 16.57 -3.86
C LEU A 116 -5.06 16.32 -4.48
N HIS A 117 -5.76 17.37 -4.95
CA HIS A 117 -7.03 17.24 -5.65
C HIS A 117 -6.82 16.60 -7.03
N GLU A 118 -5.78 17.04 -7.76
CA GLU A 118 -5.37 16.45 -9.04
C GLU A 118 -5.04 14.97 -8.88
N TRP A 119 -4.25 14.63 -7.85
CA TRP A 119 -3.88 13.25 -7.55
C TRP A 119 -5.07 12.39 -7.12
N ALA A 120 -5.93 12.88 -6.23
CA ALA A 120 -7.10 12.13 -5.78
C ALA A 120 -8.05 11.84 -6.94
N LYS A 121 -8.31 12.84 -7.80
CA LYS A 121 -9.11 12.66 -9.01
C LYS A 121 -8.50 11.61 -9.93
N LEU A 122 -7.18 11.69 -10.19
CA LEU A 122 -6.45 10.69 -10.97
C LEU A 122 -6.59 9.28 -10.38
N ALA A 123 -6.37 9.12 -9.08
CA ALA A 123 -6.43 7.83 -8.41
C ALA A 123 -7.83 7.21 -8.48
N ILE A 124 -8.88 8.02 -8.30
CA ILE A 124 -10.28 7.59 -8.43
C ILE A 124 -10.59 7.16 -9.87
N GLU A 125 -10.29 8.01 -10.86
CA GLU A 125 -10.53 7.71 -12.28
C GLU A 125 -9.83 6.40 -12.70
N MET A 126 -8.60 6.20 -12.25
CA MET A 126 -7.85 4.98 -12.54
C MET A 126 -8.43 3.76 -11.82
N ALA A 127 -8.83 3.90 -10.54
CA ALA A 127 -9.45 2.80 -9.82
C ALA A 127 -10.78 2.38 -10.45
N GLU A 128 -11.62 3.34 -10.88
CA GLU A 128 -12.88 3.07 -11.59
C GLU A 128 -12.65 2.38 -12.94
N LYS A 129 -11.60 2.75 -13.68
CA LYS A 129 -11.23 2.12 -14.96
C LYS A 129 -10.88 0.63 -14.82
N TYR A 130 -10.31 0.23 -13.69
CA TYR A 130 -9.82 -1.14 -13.43
C TYR A 130 -10.62 -1.85 -12.32
N ALA A 131 -11.77 -1.31 -11.93
CA ALA A 131 -12.65 -1.91 -10.91
C ALA A 131 -13.19 -3.29 -11.33
#